data_AF-A0A844I1G5-F1
#
_entry.id   AF-A0A844I1G5-F1
#
_cell.length_a   1.000
_cell.length_b   1.000
_cell.length_c   1.000
_cell.angle_alpha   90.00
_cell.angle_beta   90.00
_cell.angle_gamma   90.00
#
_symmetry.space_group_name_H-M   'P 1'
#
loop_
_entity.id
_entity.type
_entity.pdbx_description
1 polymer ?
#
loop_
_entity_poly.entity_id
_entity_poly.type
_entity_poly.pdbx_seq_one_letter_code
_entity_poly.pdbx_strand_id
1 'polypeptide(L)'
;MKTTNNTNQVSTLIITVGTRQIGWRCKDGIIRSFGADGNISYPPHINELYQELGIERGKHQDEDGKTYPWSGRDLGKRYYDYCQEWLGGDFSNVELLLDKTVIEGGVKQGLKHIILWGTDQPESITWNFRRLDTLWLAELMKGKIKSLFPDIRVDIHSPKINAGNSDEIREELEQLVLKEAISINENQEFILWIQTKGCTPVIASNVEICAAALVRQYQVFNASPNEPKEFFTTLENGLVTANHSQTFSLISMAEYFWSLERLRIVSAWERGDFSEAQIWLAVHQHRHPVLFKLAGFLAKYSNWESNDDFYRKLKQWVGSNDVSKVVDSAQIGTWKTQLQQMQDNYITKLWESTLILELALKRENYTTAFIQFVQILEQLLYIQSIAQSWRVTQRNDEPSLDELIQAWCSYKNFNRDNKRSKLIYAIKKKRNKIIHEGEFITLKGISYLWANNDFPVKMPETPTIIKNLMIDVLKEISTPPNLNNLLMRSLYQWGLQYLEDTI
;
A
#
# COMPACT_ATOMS: atom_id res chain seq x y z
N MET A 1 -18.06 -5.81 3.76
CA MET A 1 -17.46 -5.61 2.43
C MET A 1 -18.12 -4.40 1.78
N LYS A 2 -17.42 -3.26 1.75
CA LYS A 2 -17.87 -2.07 1.02
C LYS A 2 -17.17 -2.08 -0.33
N THR A 3 -17.94 -2.09 -1.42
CA THR A 3 -17.49 -1.75 -2.76
C THR A 3 -16.95 -0.32 -2.72
N THR A 4 -15.63 -0.16 -2.81
CA THR A 4 -14.99 1.14 -3.01
C THR A 4 -15.10 1.51 -4.48
N ASN A 5 -15.97 2.47 -4.79
CA ASN A 5 -15.90 3.22 -6.04
C ASN A 5 -14.64 4.10 -6.01
N ASN A 6 -13.46 3.52 -6.19
CA ASN A 6 -12.24 4.30 -6.40
C ASN A 6 -12.22 4.76 -7.86
N THR A 7 -12.24 6.08 -8.02
CA THR A 7 -12.15 6.85 -9.28
C THR A 7 -10.75 6.84 -9.88
N ASN A 8 -10.00 5.75 -9.70
CA ASN A 8 -8.61 5.69 -10.14
C ASN A 8 -8.57 5.24 -11.61
N GLN A 9 -7.76 5.94 -12.41
CA GLN A 9 -7.68 5.66 -13.84
C GLN A 9 -6.92 4.34 -14.10
N VAL A 10 -7.56 3.36 -14.74
CA VAL A 10 -6.89 2.09 -15.07
C VAL A 10 -5.99 2.28 -16.28
N SER A 11 -4.74 1.82 -16.21
CA SER A 11 -3.80 1.92 -17.33
C SER A 11 -3.87 0.68 -18.22
N THR A 12 -3.67 -0.50 -17.61
CA THR A 12 -3.54 -1.78 -18.32
C THR A 12 -4.36 -2.87 -17.61
N LEU A 13 -4.99 -3.74 -18.40
CA LEU A 13 -5.68 -4.95 -17.96
C LEU A 13 -5.03 -6.18 -18.60
N ILE A 14 -4.51 -7.11 -17.79
CA ILE A 14 -4.04 -8.42 -18.25
C ILE A 14 -5.14 -9.44 -18.00
N ILE A 15 -5.57 -10.14 -19.05
CA ILE A 15 -6.57 -11.22 -18.97
C ILE A 15 -5.90 -12.52 -19.37
N THR A 16 -5.85 -13.50 -18.48
CA THR A 16 -5.42 -14.85 -18.84
C THR A 16 -6.57 -15.57 -19.54
N VAL A 17 -6.33 -15.99 -20.77
CA VAL A 17 -7.36 -16.57 -21.65
C VAL A 17 -7.57 -18.05 -21.36
N GLY A 18 -8.83 -18.41 -21.25
CA GLY A 18 -9.36 -19.71 -20.89
C GLY A 18 -10.51 -20.15 -21.78
N THR A 19 -10.74 -21.46 -21.84
CA THR A 19 -11.80 -22.04 -22.69
C THR A 19 -13.21 -21.67 -22.24
N ARG A 20 -13.42 -21.39 -20.95
CA ARG A 20 -14.73 -20.99 -20.38
C ARG A 20 -15.04 -19.50 -20.50
N GLN A 21 -14.09 -18.67 -20.93
CA GLN A 21 -14.30 -17.21 -21.04
C GLN A 21 -15.00 -16.80 -22.32
N ILE A 22 -15.03 -17.68 -23.32
CA ILE A 22 -15.54 -17.39 -24.65
C ILE A 22 -16.68 -18.34 -25.03
N GLY A 23 -17.67 -17.78 -25.70
CA GLY A 23 -18.78 -18.51 -26.32
C GLY A 23 -19.04 -18.01 -27.73
N TRP A 24 -19.92 -18.71 -28.43
CA TRP A 24 -20.48 -18.32 -29.71
C TRP A 24 -22.00 -18.29 -29.63
N ARG A 25 -22.60 -17.21 -30.11
CA ARG A 25 -24.04 -17.12 -30.31
C ARG A 25 -24.40 -17.77 -31.64
N CYS A 26 -24.97 -18.97 -31.56
CA CYS A 26 -25.38 -19.75 -32.73
C CYS A 26 -26.66 -19.19 -33.36
N LYS A 27 -26.97 -19.64 -34.59
CA LYS A 27 -28.18 -19.24 -35.34
C LYS A 27 -29.50 -19.53 -34.60
N ASP A 28 -29.51 -20.56 -33.77
CA ASP A 28 -30.65 -20.93 -32.92
C ASP A 28 -30.80 -20.04 -31.67
N GLY A 29 -29.94 -19.04 -31.49
CA GLY A 29 -29.94 -18.10 -30.38
C GLY A 29 -29.24 -18.60 -29.12
N ILE A 30 -28.77 -19.85 -29.09
CA ILE A 30 -28.06 -20.44 -27.96
C ILE A 30 -26.62 -19.93 -27.93
N ILE A 31 -26.12 -19.64 -26.72
CA ILE A 31 -24.72 -19.30 -26.51
C ILE A 31 -23.95 -20.55 -26.09
N ARG A 32 -23.10 -21.05 -26.98
CA ARG A 32 -22.33 -22.26 -26.77
C ARG A 32 -20.90 -21.92 -26.36
N SER A 33 -20.49 -22.41 -25.21
CA SER A 33 -19.14 -22.19 -24.66
C SER A 33 -18.10 -23.09 -25.32
N PHE A 34 -16.93 -22.53 -25.65
CA PHE A 34 -15.75 -23.26 -26.16
C PHE A 34 -15.06 -24.13 -25.09
N GLY A 35 -15.55 -24.12 -23.84
CA GLY A 35 -15.02 -24.94 -22.74
C GLY A 35 -15.94 -26.07 -22.29
N ALA A 36 -17.11 -26.24 -22.90
CA ALA A 36 -18.12 -27.22 -22.49
C ALA A 36 -18.14 -28.43 -23.44
N ASP A 37 -17.37 -29.47 -23.09
CA ASP A 37 -17.09 -30.63 -23.95
C ASP A 37 -17.91 -31.89 -23.59
N GLY A 38 -19.00 -31.77 -22.82
CA GLY A 38 -19.84 -32.93 -22.46
C GLY A 38 -19.30 -33.86 -21.37
N ASN A 39 -18.27 -33.44 -20.62
CA ASN A 39 -17.75 -34.17 -19.45
C ASN A 39 -18.72 -34.05 -18.26
N ILE A 40 -18.49 -34.80 -17.16
CA ILE A 40 -19.33 -34.73 -15.95
C ILE A 40 -19.56 -33.26 -15.56
N SER A 41 -20.83 -32.84 -15.56
CA SER A 41 -21.33 -31.49 -15.25
C SER A 41 -21.24 -30.41 -16.34
N TYR A 42 -20.80 -30.71 -17.57
CA TYR A 42 -20.77 -29.75 -18.69
C TYR A 42 -21.65 -30.20 -19.86
N PRO A 43 -22.38 -29.29 -20.54
CA PRO A 43 -23.12 -29.63 -21.75
C PRO A 43 -22.16 -29.94 -22.93
N PRO A 44 -22.63 -30.65 -23.99
CA PRO A 44 -21.81 -31.07 -25.12
C PRO A 44 -21.63 -29.96 -26.20
N HIS A 45 -21.50 -28.70 -25.79
CA HIS A 45 -21.46 -27.55 -26.69
C HIS A 45 -20.40 -27.65 -27.79
N ILE A 46 -19.25 -28.27 -27.53
CA ILE A 46 -18.21 -28.44 -28.56
C ILE A 46 -18.75 -29.16 -29.79
N ASN A 47 -19.50 -30.25 -29.63
CA ASN A 47 -20.04 -31.01 -30.77
C ASN A 47 -21.03 -30.15 -31.57
N GLU A 48 -21.86 -29.39 -30.86
CA GLU A 48 -22.86 -28.50 -31.46
C GLU A 48 -22.20 -27.31 -32.19
N LEU A 49 -21.05 -26.82 -31.71
CA LEU A 49 -20.27 -25.79 -32.38
C LEU A 49 -19.65 -26.28 -33.69
N TYR A 50 -19.26 -27.55 -33.80
CA TYR A 50 -18.86 -28.11 -35.10
C TYR A 50 -20.07 -28.21 -36.06
N GLN A 51 -21.23 -28.62 -35.55
CA GLN A 51 -22.47 -28.69 -36.33
C GLN A 51 -22.92 -27.32 -36.85
N GLU A 52 -22.75 -26.25 -36.08
CA GLU A 52 -23.04 -24.86 -36.50
C GLU A 52 -22.22 -24.44 -37.74
N LEU A 53 -20.98 -24.95 -37.86
CA LEU A 53 -20.12 -24.78 -39.03
C LEU A 53 -20.40 -25.78 -40.17
N GLY A 54 -21.38 -26.67 -40.00
CA GLY A 54 -21.74 -27.70 -40.98
C GLY A 54 -20.70 -28.81 -41.12
N ILE A 55 -19.87 -29.04 -40.09
CA ILE A 55 -18.81 -30.07 -40.10
C ILE A 55 -18.98 -31.06 -38.95
N GLU A 56 -18.56 -32.29 -39.16
CA GLU A 56 -18.49 -33.29 -38.09
C GLU A 56 -17.21 -33.12 -37.28
N ARG A 57 -17.29 -33.32 -35.97
CA ARG A 57 -16.13 -33.25 -35.08
C ARG A 57 -15.19 -34.43 -35.32
N GLY A 58 -14.00 -34.15 -35.84
CA GLY A 58 -12.97 -35.17 -36.06
C GLY A 58 -12.24 -35.62 -34.79
N LYS A 59 -11.16 -36.38 -34.99
CA LYS A 59 -10.16 -36.73 -33.96
C LYS A 59 -8.73 -36.45 -34.47
N HIS A 60 -7.82 -36.16 -33.55
CA HIS A 60 -6.38 -36.15 -33.78
C HIS A 60 -5.80 -37.48 -33.30
N GLN A 61 -4.77 -37.98 -33.99
CA GLN A 61 -4.05 -39.18 -33.60
C GLN A 61 -2.59 -38.83 -33.33
N ASP A 62 -2.14 -39.04 -32.10
CA ASP A 62 -0.74 -38.87 -31.70
C ASP A 62 0.14 -39.95 -32.33
N GLU A 63 1.46 -39.74 -32.33
CA GLU A 63 2.45 -40.68 -32.86
C GLU A 63 2.39 -42.07 -32.19
N ASP A 64 1.94 -42.14 -30.92
CA ASP A 64 1.74 -43.37 -30.16
C ASP A 64 0.41 -44.09 -30.49
N GLY A 65 -0.34 -43.57 -31.48
CA GLY A 65 -1.59 -44.12 -31.96
C GLY A 65 -2.82 -43.76 -31.11
N LYS A 66 -2.66 -43.03 -30.00
CA LYS A 66 -3.80 -42.57 -29.19
C LYS A 66 -4.59 -41.51 -29.94
N THR A 67 -5.92 -41.57 -29.82
CA THR A 67 -6.82 -40.62 -30.47
C THR A 67 -7.53 -39.73 -29.47
N TYR A 68 -7.59 -38.44 -29.80
CA TYR A 68 -8.21 -37.41 -28.98
C TYR A 68 -9.17 -36.59 -29.84
N PRO A 69 -10.39 -36.28 -29.36
CA PRO A 69 -11.29 -35.42 -30.11
C PRO A 69 -10.71 -34.01 -30.24
N TRP A 70 -10.86 -33.39 -31.40
CA TRP A 70 -10.48 -31.99 -31.59
C TRP A 70 -11.28 -31.10 -30.64
N SER A 71 -10.70 -30.00 -30.15
CA SER A 71 -11.32 -29.16 -29.11
C SER A 71 -10.92 -27.69 -29.29
N GLY A 72 -10.85 -26.93 -28.20
CA GLY A 72 -10.65 -25.48 -28.16
C GLY A 72 -9.61 -24.92 -29.15
N ARG A 73 -8.45 -25.58 -29.34
CA ARG A 73 -7.41 -25.09 -30.26
C ARG A 73 -7.88 -25.05 -31.72
N ASP A 74 -8.44 -26.14 -32.23
CA ASP A 74 -8.89 -26.22 -33.63
C ASP A 74 -10.22 -25.54 -33.85
N LEU A 75 -11.16 -25.72 -32.92
CA LEU A 75 -12.44 -25.04 -32.99
C LEU A 75 -12.24 -23.51 -32.96
N GLY A 76 -11.36 -23.02 -32.09
CA GLY A 76 -10.99 -21.61 -32.03
C GLY A 76 -10.42 -21.11 -33.36
N LYS A 77 -9.49 -21.86 -33.98
CA LYS A 77 -8.93 -21.51 -35.28
C LYS A 77 -10.02 -21.44 -36.36
N ARG A 78 -10.87 -22.47 -36.44
CA ARG A 78 -11.95 -22.52 -37.45
C ARG A 78 -12.92 -21.36 -37.31
N TYR A 79 -13.32 -21.02 -36.10
CA TYR A 79 -14.20 -19.87 -35.88
C TYR A 79 -13.49 -18.54 -36.15
N TYR A 80 -12.19 -18.45 -35.89
CA TYR A 80 -11.40 -17.27 -36.24
C TYR A 80 -11.34 -17.08 -37.77
N ASP A 81 -10.97 -18.12 -38.50
CA ASP A 81 -10.93 -18.14 -39.96
C ASP A 81 -12.34 -17.85 -40.52
N TYR A 82 -13.40 -18.39 -39.91
CA TYR A 82 -14.78 -18.09 -40.27
C TYR A 82 -15.13 -16.61 -40.11
N CYS A 83 -14.76 -15.98 -38.99
CA CYS A 83 -14.99 -14.55 -38.79
C CYS A 83 -14.20 -13.70 -39.80
N GLN A 84 -12.92 -14.01 -40.00
CA GLN A 84 -12.04 -13.23 -40.87
C GLN A 84 -12.39 -13.37 -42.35
N GLU A 85 -12.49 -14.61 -42.84
CA GLU A 85 -12.60 -14.90 -44.27
C GLU A 85 -14.05 -14.88 -44.76
N TRP A 86 -15.00 -15.36 -43.95
CA TRP A 86 -16.38 -15.60 -44.39
C TRP A 86 -17.37 -14.54 -43.91
N LEU A 87 -17.14 -13.98 -42.72
CA LEU A 87 -17.97 -12.91 -42.16
C LEU A 87 -17.37 -11.51 -42.40
N GLY A 88 -16.30 -11.40 -43.18
CA GLY A 88 -15.68 -10.12 -43.55
C GLY A 88 -15.05 -9.38 -42.36
N GLY A 89 -14.51 -10.12 -41.38
CA GLY A 89 -13.97 -9.56 -40.14
C GLY A 89 -15.02 -9.27 -39.08
N ASP A 90 -16.24 -9.80 -39.20
CA ASP A 90 -17.27 -9.65 -38.17
C ASP A 90 -17.11 -10.68 -37.05
N PHE A 91 -16.95 -10.18 -35.82
CA PHE A 91 -16.85 -10.97 -34.58
C PHE A 91 -18.11 -10.84 -33.70
N SER A 92 -19.21 -10.31 -34.23
CA SER A 92 -20.45 -10.01 -33.49
C SER A 92 -21.02 -11.21 -32.72
N ASN A 93 -20.92 -12.42 -33.28
CA ASN A 93 -21.41 -13.65 -32.65
C ASN A 93 -20.48 -14.21 -31.57
N VAL A 94 -19.24 -13.71 -31.46
CA VAL A 94 -18.36 -14.06 -30.33
C VAL A 94 -18.93 -13.45 -29.06
N GLU A 95 -18.97 -14.23 -27.98
CA GLU A 95 -19.48 -13.82 -26.67
C GLU A 95 -18.37 -13.88 -25.62
N LEU A 96 -18.17 -12.76 -24.89
CA LEU A 96 -17.26 -12.68 -23.75
C LEU A 96 -18.03 -13.02 -22.47
N LEU A 97 -17.96 -14.29 -22.05
CA LEU A 97 -18.83 -14.84 -21.00
C LEU A 97 -18.47 -14.30 -19.61
N LEU A 98 -17.18 -14.17 -19.29
CA LEU A 98 -16.72 -13.74 -17.96
C LEU A 98 -16.17 -12.30 -17.95
N ASP A 99 -15.56 -11.86 -19.04
CA ASP A 99 -14.70 -10.67 -19.02
C ASP A 99 -15.39 -9.39 -19.49
N LYS A 100 -16.58 -9.48 -20.10
CA LYS A 100 -17.31 -8.31 -20.63
C LYS A 100 -17.48 -7.20 -19.59
N THR A 101 -17.98 -7.55 -18.41
CA THR A 101 -18.26 -6.59 -17.33
C THR A 101 -16.99 -6.00 -16.72
N VAL A 102 -15.91 -6.79 -16.65
CA VAL A 102 -14.58 -6.32 -16.22
C VAL A 102 -14.05 -5.27 -17.19
N ILE A 103 -14.10 -5.57 -18.50
CA ILE A 103 -13.63 -4.66 -19.55
C ILE A 103 -14.48 -3.38 -19.57
N GLU A 104 -15.81 -3.49 -19.56
CA GLU A 104 -16.70 -2.31 -19.48
C GLU A 104 -16.43 -1.45 -18.25
N GLY A 105 -16.17 -2.08 -17.10
CA GLY A 105 -15.79 -1.41 -15.87
C GLY A 105 -14.46 -0.66 -16.01
N GLY A 106 -13.45 -1.31 -16.58
CA GLY A 106 -12.13 -0.71 -16.84
C GLY A 106 -12.21 0.46 -17.82
N VAL A 107 -12.96 0.34 -18.91
CA VAL A 107 -13.16 1.41 -19.90
C VAL A 107 -13.78 2.64 -19.28
N LYS A 108 -14.80 2.47 -18.44
CA LYS A 108 -15.41 3.58 -17.67
C LYS A 108 -14.41 4.25 -16.73
N GLN A 109 -13.37 3.52 -16.31
CA GLN A 109 -12.26 4.03 -15.50
C GLN A 109 -11.03 4.41 -16.36
N GLY A 110 -11.18 4.55 -17.68
CA GLY A 110 -10.12 5.07 -18.56
C GLY A 110 -9.07 4.05 -19.00
N LEU A 111 -9.37 2.74 -18.95
CA LEU A 111 -8.55 1.66 -19.51
C LEU A 111 -8.19 1.93 -20.97
N LYS A 112 -6.90 1.89 -21.29
CA LYS A 112 -6.39 2.11 -22.66
C LYS A 112 -5.76 0.88 -23.31
N HIS A 113 -5.29 -0.07 -22.50
CA HIS A 113 -4.55 -1.23 -22.99
C HIS A 113 -5.05 -2.53 -22.35
N ILE A 114 -5.37 -3.52 -23.18
CA ILE A 114 -5.67 -4.89 -22.75
C ILE A 114 -4.61 -5.82 -23.33
N ILE A 115 -4.05 -6.69 -22.49
CA ILE A 115 -3.17 -7.77 -22.91
C ILE A 115 -3.89 -9.09 -22.64
N LEU A 116 -4.13 -9.85 -23.71
CA LEU A 116 -4.70 -11.19 -23.65
C LEU A 116 -3.56 -12.21 -23.58
N TRP A 117 -3.40 -12.86 -22.43
CA TRP A 117 -2.42 -13.93 -22.24
C TRP A 117 -3.01 -15.28 -22.67
N GLY A 118 -2.64 -15.76 -23.85
CA GLY A 118 -3.00 -17.08 -24.36
C GLY A 118 -1.86 -18.09 -24.21
N THR A 119 -2.15 -19.37 -24.45
CA THR A 119 -1.12 -20.42 -24.55
C THR A 119 -0.93 -20.89 -25.99
N ASP A 120 0.33 -21.04 -26.40
CA ASP A 120 0.70 -21.76 -27.63
C ASP A 120 1.67 -22.90 -27.27
N GLN A 121 1.15 -24.03 -26.79
CA GLN A 121 2.00 -25.13 -26.35
C GLN A 121 2.85 -25.70 -27.52
N PRO A 122 4.15 -25.98 -27.29
CA PRO A 122 5.05 -26.45 -28.33
C PRO A 122 4.66 -27.87 -28.80
N GLU A 123 5.10 -28.22 -30.02
CA GLU A 123 4.83 -29.53 -30.65
C GLU A 123 5.33 -30.73 -29.81
N SER A 124 6.30 -30.51 -28.92
CA SER A 124 6.83 -31.54 -28.00
C SER A 124 5.86 -31.96 -26.90
N ILE A 125 4.75 -31.22 -26.69
CA ILE A 125 3.72 -31.57 -25.72
C ILE A 125 2.65 -32.45 -26.38
N THR A 126 2.12 -33.44 -25.65
CA THR A 126 1.10 -34.35 -26.19
C THR A 126 -0.18 -33.62 -26.58
N TRP A 127 -0.88 -34.12 -27.59
CA TRP A 127 -2.07 -33.45 -28.11
C TRP A 127 -3.20 -33.34 -27.08
N ASN A 128 -3.26 -34.27 -26.11
CA ASN A 128 -4.23 -34.20 -25.02
C ASN A 128 -4.25 -32.85 -24.29
N PHE A 129 -3.08 -32.22 -24.12
CA PHE A 129 -2.97 -30.89 -23.51
C PHE A 129 -3.08 -29.78 -24.54
N ARG A 130 -2.45 -29.94 -25.71
CA ARG A 130 -2.46 -28.93 -26.79
C ARG A 130 -3.85 -28.68 -27.37
N ARG A 131 -4.75 -29.67 -27.37
CA ARG A 131 -6.13 -29.52 -27.86
C ARG A 131 -6.91 -28.43 -27.12
N LEU A 132 -6.49 -28.05 -25.91
CA LEU A 132 -7.10 -27.02 -25.07
C LEU A 132 -6.37 -25.66 -25.13
N ASP A 133 -5.39 -25.50 -26.03
CA ASP A 133 -4.67 -24.24 -26.18
C ASP A 133 -5.57 -23.06 -26.49
N THR A 134 -5.15 -21.89 -25.99
CA THR A 134 -5.99 -20.70 -25.97
C THR A 134 -5.55 -19.59 -26.91
N LEU A 135 -4.46 -19.77 -27.69
CA LEU A 135 -4.02 -18.82 -28.73
C LEU A 135 -5.17 -18.32 -29.61
N TRP A 136 -5.91 -19.23 -30.24
CA TRP A 136 -7.00 -18.85 -31.15
C TRP A 136 -8.23 -18.31 -30.42
N LEU A 137 -8.42 -18.68 -29.15
CA LEU A 137 -9.46 -18.07 -28.32
C LEU A 137 -9.10 -16.62 -27.97
N ALA A 138 -7.81 -16.32 -27.76
CA ALA A 138 -7.33 -14.96 -27.55
C ALA A 138 -7.55 -14.10 -28.81
N GLU A 139 -7.31 -14.65 -30.00
CA GLU A 139 -7.59 -14.00 -31.28
C GLU A 139 -9.09 -13.68 -31.48
N LEU A 140 -9.97 -14.63 -31.17
CA LEU A 140 -11.42 -14.39 -31.19
C LEU A 140 -11.85 -13.32 -30.17
N MET A 141 -11.32 -13.38 -28.95
CA MET A 141 -11.58 -12.37 -27.93
C MET A 141 -11.12 -10.99 -28.38
N LYS A 142 -9.91 -10.86 -28.96
CA LYS A 142 -9.41 -9.59 -29.51
C LYS A 142 -10.35 -9.01 -30.56
N GLY A 143 -10.81 -9.82 -31.51
CA GLY A 143 -11.77 -9.39 -32.52
C GLY A 143 -13.06 -8.86 -31.90
N LYS A 144 -13.63 -9.58 -30.93
CA LYS A 144 -14.83 -9.14 -30.20
C LYS A 144 -14.61 -7.87 -29.40
N ILE A 145 -13.50 -7.76 -28.68
CA ILE A 145 -13.18 -6.58 -27.86
C ILE A 145 -13.01 -5.36 -28.75
N LYS A 146 -12.31 -5.47 -29.88
CA LYS A 146 -12.13 -4.35 -30.83
C LYS A 146 -13.43 -3.93 -31.51
N SER A 147 -14.35 -4.87 -31.73
CA SER A 147 -15.71 -4.57 -32.22
C SER A 147 -16.52 -3.77 -31.19
N LEU A 148 -16.45 -4.13 -29.90
CA LEU A 148 -17.19 -3.45 -28.83
C LEU A 148 -16.52 -2.15 -28.36
N PHE A 149 -15.19 -2.09 -28.37
CA PHE A 149 -14.38 -1.00 -27.85
C PHE A 149 -13.24 -0.65 -28.83
N PRO A 150 -13.55 0.08 -29.92
CA PRO A 150 -12.58 0.34 -30.98
C PRO A 150 -11.32 1.10 -30.54
N ASP A 151 -11.46 1.98 -29.54
CA ASP A 151 -10.39 2.87 -29.09
C ASP A 151 -9.38 2.20 -28.16
N ILE A 152 -9.65 1.00 -27.67
CA ILE A 152 -8.72 0.26 -26.79
C ILE A 152 -7.65 -0.42 -27.63
N ARG A 153 -6.39 -0.35 -27.20
CA ARG A 153 -5.33 -1.22 -27.71
C ARG A 153 -5.49 -2.61 -27.11
N VAL A 154 -5.51 -3.64 -27.96
CA VAL A 154 -5.64 -5.04 -27.54
C VAL A 154 -4.53 -5.86 -28.17
N ASP A 155 -3.59 -6.29 -27.33
CA ASP A 155 -2.46 -7.12 -27.73
C ASP A 155 -2.66 -8.55 -27.25
N ILE A 156 -2.18 -9.51 -28.04
CA ILE A 156 -2.18 -10.93 -27.67
C ILE A 156 -0.74 -11.31 -27.36
N HIS A 157 -0.55 -11.87 -26.18
CA HIS A 157 0.70 -12.45 -25.76
C HIS A 157 0.50 -13.95 -25.62
N SER A 158 1.05 -14.73 -26.53
CA SER A 158 0.91 -16.19 -26.57
C SER A 158 2.28 -16.84 -26.74
N PRO A 159 3.07 -16.92 -25.66
CA PRO A 159 4.42 -17.46 -25.71
C PRO A 159 4.37 -18.95 -26.02
N LYS A 160 5.36 -19.41 -26.79
CA LYS A 160 5.49 -20.82 -27.18
C LYS A 160 6.13 -21.64 -26.06
N ILE A 161 5.39 -21.80 -24.96
CA ILE A 161 5.86 -22.43 -23.71
C ILE A 161 4.91 -23.53 -23.25
N ASN A 162 5.44 -24.47 -22.47
CA ASN A 162 4.60 -25.48 -21.82
C ASN A 162 3.75 -24.83 -20.72
N ALA A 163 2.42 -24.95 -20.80
CA ALA A 163 1.49 -24.38 -19.83
C ALA A 163 1.63 -24.95 -18.39
N GLY A 164 2.38 -26.05 -18.22
CA GLY A 164 2.77 -26.62 -16.94
C GLY A 164 4.15 -26.20 -16.43
N ASN A 165 4.95 -25.47 -17.22
CA ASN A 165 6.29 -25.05 -16.82
C ASN A 165 6.23 -23.70 -16.07
N SER A 166 6.19 -23.76 -14.74
CA SER A 166 6.06 -22.58 -13.89
C SER A 166 7.20 -21.57 -14.07
N ASP A 167 8.44 -22.04 -14.27
CA ASP A 167 9.61 -21.15 -14.32
C ASP A 167 9.65 -20.33 -15.61
N GLU A 168 9.43 -20.97 -16.76
CA GLU A 168 9.33 -20.27 -18.06
C GLU A 168 8.16 -19.28 -18.08
N ILE A 169 7.01 -19.66 -17.51
CA ILE A 169 5.84 -18.78 -17.42
C ILE A 169 6.16 -17.54 -16.57
N ARG A 170 6.82 -17.74 -15.41
CA ARG A 170 7.21 -16.63 -14.53
C ARG A 170 8.17 -15.67 -15.23
N GLU A 171 9.23 -16.18 -15.85
CA GLU A 171 10.23 -15.35 -16.54
C GLU A 171 9.62 -14.52 -17.67
N GLU A 172 8.73 -15.12 -18.47
CA GLU A 172 8.04 -14.40 -19.55
C GLU A 172 7.08 -13.34 -19.01
N LEU A 173 6.33 -13.66 -17.94
CA LEU A 173 5.45 -12.70 -17.27
C LEU A 173 6.23 -11.52 -16.67
N GLU A 174 7.35 -11.78 -16.00
CA GLU A 174 8.21 -10.73 -15.45
C GLU A 174 8.68 -9.77 -16.54
N GLN A 175 9.08 -10.28 -17.70
CA GLN A 175 9.49 -9.44 -18.84
C GLN A 175 8.34 -8.65 -19.45
N LEU A 176 7.16 -9.27 -19.63
CA LEU A 176 5.98 -8.60 -20.15
C LEU A 176 5.56 -7.44 -19.25
N VAL A 177 5.44 -7.72 -17.96
CA VAL A 177 5.02 -6.76 -16.95
C VAL A 177 6.04 -5.62 -16.81
N LEU A 178 7.34 -5.92 -16.82
CA LEU A 178 8.40 -4.92 -16.75
C LEU A 178 8.36 -3.96 -17.95
N LYS A 179 8.14 -4.47 -19.17
CA LYS A 179 8.01 -3.64 -20.38
C LYS A 179 6.85 -2.65 -20.26
N GLU A 180 5.70 -3.11 -19.77
CA GLU A 180 4.54 -2.24 -19.57
C GLU A 180 4.84 -1.17 -18.51
N ALA A 181 5.46 -1.54 -17.39
CA ALA A 181 5.75 -0.62 -16.30
C ALA A 181 6.76 0.48 -16.70
N ILE A 182 7.79 0.15 -17.50
CA ILE A 182 8.81 1.10 -17.97
C ILE A 182 8.27 2.03 -19.07
N SER A 183 7.24 1.62 -19.80
CA SER A 183 6.70 2.38 -20.94
C SER A 183 5.92 3.66 -20.54
N ILE A 184 5.87 3.98 -19.25
CA ILE A 184 5.01 5.01 -18.66
C ILE A 184 5.85 6.24 -18.33
N ASN A 185 5.37 7.41 -18.75
CA ASN A 185 5.99 8.68 -18.39
C ASN A 185 6.00 8.85 -16.86
N GLU A 186 7.12 9.37 -16.32
CA GLU A 186 7.37 9.56 -14.87
C GLU A 186 6.26 10.30 -14.09
N ASN A 187 5.32 10.94 -14.78
CA ASN A 187 4.24 11.75 -14.19
C ASN A 187 2.84 11.09 -14.22
N GLN A 188 2.68 9.83 -14.65
CA GLN A 188 1.38 9.13 -14.64
C GLN A 188 1.35 7.96 -13.66
N GLU A 189 0.32 7.90 -12.81
CA GLU A 189 0.08 6.74 -11.95
C GLU A 189 -0.27 5.52 -12.81
N PHE A 190 0.56 4.47 -12.74
CA PHE A 190 0.26 3.19 -13.37
C PHE A 190 -0.65 2.34 -12.49
N ILE A 191 -1.78 1.92 -13.06
CA ILE A 191 -2.72 1.02 -12.41
C ILE A 191 -2.92 -0.20 -13.27
N LEU A 192 -2.57 -1.35 -12.71
CA LEU A 192 -2.64 -2.66 -13.35
C LEU A 192 -3.82 -3.44 -12.79
N TRP A 193 -4.68 -3.90 -13.68
CA TRP A 193 -5.67 -4.92 -13.36
C TRP A 193 -5.23 -6.27 -13.91
N ILE A 194 -5.40 -7.33 -13.13
CA ILE A 194 -5.21 -8.71 -13.57
C ILE A 194 -6.54 -9.48 -13.44
N GLN A 195 -6.83 -10.32 -14.42
CA GLN A 195 -7.92 -11.28 -14.40
C GLN A 195 -7.33 -12.66 -14.70
N THR A 196 -7.52 -13.60 -13.76
CA THR A 196 -6.85 -14.92 -13.81
C THR A 196 -7.82 -16.12 -13.91
N LYS A 197 -9.14 -15.89 -13.92
CA LYS A 197 -10.15 -16.94 -13.69
C LYS A 197 -10.31 -17.96 -14.83
N GLY A 198 -9.78 -17.67 -16.02
CA GLY A 198 -9.94 -18.52 -17.20
C GLY A 198 -8.85 -19.58 -17.40
N CYS A 199 -7.64 -19.37 -16.88
CA CYS A 199 -6.48 -20.16 -17.27
C CYS A 199 -6.21 -21.35 -16.34
N THR A 200 -5.14 -22.10 -16.64
CA THR A 200 -4.67 -23.18 -15.78
C THR A 200 -4.19 -22.61 -14.43
N PRO A 201 -4.32 -23.36 -13.32
CA PRO A 201 -3.85 -22.89 -12.01
C PRO A 201 -2.39 -22.45 -11.98
N VAL A 202 -1.54 -23.08 -12.81
CA VAL A 202 -0.11 -22.74 -12.94
C VAL A 202 0.05 -21.33 -13.50
N ILE A 203 -0.65 -20.97 -14.58
CA ILE A 203 -0.58 -19.62 -15.16
C ILE A 203 -1.18 -18.59 -14.20
N ALA A 204 -2.36 -18.88 -13.63
CA ALA A 204 -3.03 -17.98 -12.69
C ALA A 204 -2.12 -17.62 -11.50
N SER A 205 -1.50 -18.62 -10.89
CA SER A 205 -0.61 -18.43 -9.73
C SER A 205 0.62 -17.60 -10.09
N ASN A 206 1.24 -17.83 -11.25
CA ASN A 206 2.42 -17.05 -11.67
C ASN A 206 2.07 -15.61 -12.02
N VAL A 207 0.91 -15.35 -12.64
CA VAL A 207 0.41 -13.98 -12.88
C VAL A 207 0.19 -13.27 -11.55
N GLU A 208 -0.45 -13.93 -10.58
CA GLU A 208 -0.66 -13.38 -9.24
C GLU A 208 0.66 -13.09 -8.53
N ILE A 209 1.66 -13.98 -8.58
CA ILE A 209 2.98 -13.76 -7.98
C ILE A 209 3.68 -12.55 -8.60
N CYS A 210 3.72 -12.46 -9.93
CA CYS A 210 4.37 -11.36 -10.63
C CYS A 210 3.68 -10.02 -10.34
N ALA A 211 2.34 -10.03 -10.37
CA ALA A 211 1.53 -8.87 -10.04
C ALA A 211 1.72 -8.44 -8.57
N ALA A 212 1.87 -9.38 -7.64
CA ALA A 212 2.14 -9.11 -6.23
C ALA A 212 3.51 -8.45 -6.02
N ALA A 213 4.53 -8.80 -6.82
CA ALA A 213 5.84 -8.16 -6.76
C ALA A 213 5.80 -6.67 -7.14
N LEU A 214 4.87 -6.27 -8.01
CA LEU A 214 4.71 -4.88 -8.45
C LEU A 214 4.01 -3.97 -7.45
N VAL A 215 3.26 -4.54 -6.50
CA VAL A 215 2.39 -3.80 -5.57
C VAL A 215 3.13 -2.70 -4.79
N ARG A 216 4.45 -2.82 -4.63
CA ARG A 216 5.29 -1.81 -3.97
C ARG A 216 5.50 -0.54 -4.80
N GLN A 217 5.42 -0.62 -6.11
CA GLN A 217 5.67 0.49 -7.03
C GLN A 217 4.38 0.98 -7.69
N TYR A 218 3.40 0.09 -7.86
CA TYR A 218 2.20 0.36 -8.64
C TYR A 218 0.94 -0.11 -7.93
N GLN A 219 -0.21 0.48 -8.27
CA GLN A 219 -1.49 0.00 -7.77
C GLN A 219 -1.91 -1.21 -8.60
N VAL A 220 -2.03 -2.36 -7.95
CA VAL A 220 -2.38 -3.62 -8.62
C VAL A 220 -3.64 -4.21 -8.02
N PHE A 221 -4.59 -4.56 -8.89
CA PHE A 221 -5.87 -5.12 -8.49
C PHE A 221 -6.15 -6.44 -9.22
N ASN A 222 -6.71 -7.41 -8.49
CA ASN A 222 -7.35 -8.57 -9.09
C ASN A 222 -8.81 -8.22 -9.42
N ALA A 223 -9.13 -8.16 -10.71
CA ALA A 223 -10.47 -7.94 -11.23
C ALA A 223 -11.16 -9.29 -11.46
N SER A 224 -11.79 -9.81 -10.41
CA SER A 224 -12.37 -11.15 -10.41
C SER A 224 -13.85 -11.13 -10.83
N PRO A 225 -14.23 -11.69 -12.00
CA PRO A 225 -15.62 -11.75 -12.42
C PRO A 225 -16.41 -12.72 -11.54
N ASN A 226 -17.58 -12.30 -11.07
CA ASN A 226 -18.47 -13.14 -10.30
C ASN A 226 -19.14 -14.13 -11.25
N GLU A 227 -18.96 -15.43 -11.01
CA GLU A 227 -19.62 -16.44 -11.84
C GLU A 227 -21.15 -16.31 -11.69
N PRO A 228 -21.91 -16.44 -12.79
CA PRO A 228 -23.37 -16.52 -12.70
C PRO A 228 -23.77 -17.71 -11.80
N LYS A 229 -24.91 -17.58 -11.10
CA LYS A 229 -25.42 -18.63 -10.18
C LYS A 229 -25.52 -19.99 -10.88
N GLU A 230 -26.00 -19.98 -12.11
CA GLU A 230 -25.93 -21.11 -13.03
C GLU A 230 -25.12 -20.68 -14.25
N PHE A 231 -23.99 -21.33 -14.49
CA PHE A 231 -23.19 -21.03 -15.68
C PHE A 231 -23.84 -21.55 -16.96
N PHE A 232 -24.55 -22.67 -16.85
CA PHE A 232 -25.31 -23.27 -17.94
C PHE A 232 -26.77 -23.43 -17.52
N THR A 233 -27.68 -22.83 -18.26
CA THR A 233 -29.13 -22.92 -18.01
C THR A 233 -29.79 -23.70 -19.13
N THR A 234 -30.63 -24.67 -18.76
CA THR A 234 -31.49 -25.39 -19.69
C THR A 234 -32.72 -24.56 -19.99
N LEU A 235 -32.96 -24.27 -21.27
CA LEU A 235 -34.13 -23.54 -21.74
C LEU A 235 -35.35 -24.46 -21.86
N GLU A 236 -36.53 -23.87 -22.05
CA GLU A 236 -37.80 -24.62 -22.19
C GLU A 236 -37.79 -25.63 -23.35
N ASN A 237 -37.02 -25.35 -24.41
CA ASN A 237 -36.84 -26.24 -25.56
C ASN A 237 -35.82 -27.38 -25.31
N GLY A 238 -35.28 -27.50 -24.09
CA GLY A 238 -34.29 -28.50 -23.70
C GLY A 238 -32.84 -28.18 -24.11
N LEU A 239 -32.60 -27.10 -24.85
CA LEU A 239 -31.25 -26.66 -25.21
C LEU A 239 -30.58 -25.99 -24.00
N VAL A 240 -29.26 -26.15 -23.88
CA VAL A 240 -28.48 -25.56 -22.80
C VAL A 240 -27.71 -24.35 -23.33
N THR A 241 -27.79 -23.22 -22.63
CA THR A 241 -27.06 -21.99 -22.98
C THR A 241 -26.10 -21.58 -21.89
N ALA A 242 -24.94 -21.02 -22.27
CA ALA A 242 -24.00 -20.40 -21.34
C ALA A 242 -24.48 -18.99 -20.94
N ASN A 243 -24.26 -18.62 -19.68
CA ASN A 243 -24.63 -17.32 -19.12
C ASN A 243 -23.40 -16.42 -18.92
N HIS A 244 -23.64 -15.11 -19.00
CA HIS A 244 -22.61 -14.11 -18.72
C HIS A 244 -22.48 -13.79 -17.24
N SER A 245 -21.26 -13.46 -16.81
CA SER A 245 -21.02 -12.74 -15.56
C SER A 245 -21.69 -11.37 -15.61
N GLN A 246 -22.43 -11.02 -14.55
CA GLN A 246 -23.16 -9.75 -14.45
C GLN A 246 -22.42 -8.69 -13.62
N THR A 247 -21.47 -9.12 -12.79
CA THR A 247 -20.74 -8.25 -11.86
C THR A 247 -19.32 -8.78 -11.65
N PHE A 248 -18.43 -7.92 -11.18
CA PHE A 248 -17.07 -8.33 -10.81
C PHE A 248 -16.67 -7.65 -9.49
N SER A 249 -15.66 -8.22 -8.84
CA SER A 249 -15.05 -7.68 -7.64
C SER A 249 -13.65 -7.19 -7.96
N LEU A 250 -13.29 -6.01 -7.47
CA LEU A 250 -11.94 -5.47 -7.58
C LEU A 250 -11.25 -5.58 -6.22
N ILE A 251 -10.24 -6.43 -6.13
CA ILE A 251 -9.53 -6.74 -4.89
C ILE A 251 -8.11 -6.18 -5.01
N SER A 252 -7.73 -5.29 -4.10
CA SER A 252 -6.37 -4.74 -4.09
C SER A 252 -5.38 -5.82 -3.68
N MET A 253 -4.35 -6.06 -4.48
CA MET A 253 -3.34 -7.08 -4.16
C MET A 253 -2.48 -6.70 -2.95
N ALA A 254 -2.44 -5.41 -2.59
CA ALA A 254 -1.87 -4.96 -1.33
C ALA A 254 -2.52 -5.62 -0.11
N GLU A 255 -3.81 -5.98 -0.17
CA GLU A 255 -4.52 -6.57 0.97
C GLU A 255 -3.90 -7.89 1.43
N TYR A 256 -3.30 -8.66 0.52
CA TYR A 256 -2.61 -9.91 0.87
C TYR A 256 -1.41 -9.69 1.80
N PHE A 257 -0.79 -8.50 1.73
CA PHE A 257 0.40 -8.17 2.51
C PHE A 257 0.10 -7.43 3.81
N TRP A 258 -1.13 -6.94 4.00
CA TRP A 258 -1.48 -6.08 5.14
C TRP A 258 -1.11 -6.70 6.48
N SER A 259 -1.43 -7.97 6.72
CA SER A 259 -1.16 -8.62 8.01
C SER A 259 0.32 -8.60 8.39
N LEU A 260 1.22 -8.76 7.42
CA LEU A 260 2.67 -8.73 7.65
C LEU A 260 3.22 -7.30 7.67
N GLU A 261 2.83 -6.47 6.71
CA GLU A 261 3.33 -5.10 6.58
C GLU A 261 2.84 -4.22 7.73
N ARG A 262 1.63 -4.45 8.25
CA ARG A 262 1.14 -3.82 9.47
C ARG A 262 2.07 -4.04 10.65
N LEU A 263 2.60 -5.24 10.86
CA LEU A 263 3.55 -5.51 11.96
C LEU A 263 4.84 -4.70 11.78
N ARG A 264 5.31 -4.53 10.54
CA ARG A 264 6.47 -3.66 10.23
C ARG A 264 6.15 -2.19 10.48
N ILE A 265 4.95 -1.75 10.07
CA ILE A 265 4.47 -0.38 10.32
C ILE A 265 4.37 -0.12 11.82
N VAL A 266 3.78 -1.03 12.61
CA VAL A 266 3.71 -0.93 14.08
C VAL A 266 5.12 -0.81 14.66
N SER A 267 6.04 -1.71 14.30
CA SER A 267 7.42 -1.66 14.80
C SER A 267 8.14 -0.36 14.44
N ALA A 268 7.98 0.14 13.21
CA ALA A 268 8.51 1.43 12.80
C ALA A 268 7.87 2.58 13.59
N TRP A 269 6.55 2.56 13.77
CA TRP A 269 5.79 3.56 14.51
C TRP A 269 6.19 3.62 15.98
N GLU A 270 6.31 2.47 16.66
CA GLU A 270 6.74 2.37 18.06
C GLU A 270 8.13 2.96 18.28
N ARG A 271 9.05 2.69 17.34
CA ARG A 271 10.39 3.29 17.29
C ARG A 271 10.36 4.76 16.87
N GLY A 272 9.25 5.30 16.39
CA GLY A 272 9.13 6.66 15.86
C GLY A 272 9.73 6.85 14.47
N ASP A 273 10.03 5.77 13.74
CA ASP A 273 10.48 5.82 12.34
C ASP A 273 9.30 5.99 11.40
N PHE A 274 8.75 7.20 11.42
CA PHE A 274 7.55 7.51 10.66
C PHE A 274 7.82 7.61 9.15
N SER A 275 9.07 7.84 8.75
CA SER A 275 9.48 7.79 7.34
C SER A 275 9.42 6.36 6.82
N GLU A 276 9.97 5.40 7.56
CA GLU A 276 9.83 3.97 7.24
C GLU A 276 8.35 3.54 7.25
N ALA A 277 7.60 3.93 8.28
CA ALA A 277 6.16 3.63 8.37
C ALA A 277 5.39 4.20 7.18
N GLN A 278 5.71 5.42 6.74
CA GLN A 278 5.07 6.06 5.59
C GLN A 278 5.36 5.32 4.27
N ILE A 279 6.59 4.82 4.08
CA ILE A 279 6.96 4.01 2.91
C ILE A 279 6.10 2.75 2.83
N TRP A 280 6.00 2.01 3.95
CA TRP A 280 5.16 0.81 4.01
C TRP A 280 3.67 1.14 3.80
N LEU A 281 3.20 2.27 4.34
CA LEU A 281 1.81 2.72 4.18
C LEU A 281 1.47 3.21 2.78
N ALA A 282 2.45 3.57 1.94
CA ALA A 282 2.21 4.09 0.59
C ALA A 282 1.39 3.10 -0.26
N VAL A 283 1.73 1.82 -0.16
CA VAL A 283 1.04 0.70 -0.82
C VAL A 283 -0.42 0.55 -0.37
N HIS A 284 -0.71 0.96 0.88
CA HIS A 284 -2.03 0.87 1.50
C HIS A 284 -2.80 2.19 1.52
N GLN A 285 -2.32 3.22 0.82
CA GLN A 285 -2.90 4.56 0.87
C GLN A 285 -4.39 4.58 0.48
N HIS A 286 -4.82 3.69 -0.42
CA HIS A 286 -6.23 3.58 -0.82
C HIS A 286 -7.17 3.21 0.36
N ARG A 287 -6.67 2.45 1.34
CA ARG A 287 -7.44 1.97 2.50
C ARG A 287 -7.15 2.77 3.77
N HIS A 288 -5.89 3.18 3.95
CA HIS A 288 -5.42 3.91 5.14
C HIS A 288 -4.84 5.29 4.79
N PRO A 289 -5.55 6.15 4.02
CA PRO A 289 -5.03 7.45 3.58
C PRO A 289 -4.78 8.41 4.74
N VAL A 290 -5.60 8.32 5.79
CA VAL A 290 -5.48 9.14 7.01
C VAL A 290 -4.18 8.81 7.74
N LEU A 291 -3.89 7.51 7.90
CA LEU A 291 -2.70 7.03 8.60
C LEU A 291 -1.41 7.33 7.81
N PHE A 292 -1.44 7.15 6.49
CA PHE A 292 -0.32 7.52 5.60
C PHE A 292 0.05 9.00 5.73
N LYS A 293 -0.96 9.90 5.71
CA LYS A 293 -0.74 11.34 5.88
C LYS A 293 -0.21 11.67 7.29
N LEU A 294 -0.73 11.02 8.32
CA LEU A 294 -0.26 11.19 9.69
C LEU A 294 1.22 10.79 9.84
N ALA A 295 1.63 9.67 9.25
CA ALA A 295 3.03 9.25 9.25
C ALA A 295 3.94 10.35 8.66
N GLY A 296 3.52 10.97 7.56
CA GLY A 296 4.24 12.12 6.98
C GLY A 296 4.33 13.34 7.89
N PHE A 297 3.27 13.67 8.63
CA PHE A 297 3.33 14.76 9.62
C PHE A 297 4.27 14.41 10.78
N LEU A 298 4.18 13.19 11.32
CA LEU A 298 5.04 12.75 12.41
C LEU A 298 6.51 12.64 11.99
N ALA A 299 6.80 12.25 10.75
CA ALA A 299 8.14 12.24 10.18
C ALA A 299 8.76 13.64 10.19
N LYS A 300 8.07 14.62 9.60
CA LYS A 300 8.51 16.04 9.61
C LYS A 300 8.68 16.57 11.02
N TYR A 301 7.73 16.29 11.90
CA TYR A 301 7.79 16.72 13.28
C TYR A 301 9.02 16.15 14.01
N SER A 302 9.28 14.84 13.84
CA SER A 302 10.45 14.18 14.46
C SER A 302 11.80 14.70 13.96
N ASN A 303 11.83 15.28 12.76
CA ASN A 303 12.99 15.94 12.15
C ASN A 303 13.08 17.44 12.46
N TRP A 304 12.22 17.98 13.35
CA TRP A 304 12.13 19.42 13.65
C TRP A 304 11.73 20.31 12.46
N GLU A 305 11.10 19.75 11.43
CA GLU A 305 10.65 20.46 10.22
C GLU A 305 9.24 21.06 10.40
N SER A 306 9.00 21.73 11.53
CA SER A 306 7.67 22.24 11.94
C SER A 306 7.52 23.76 11.80
N ASN A 307 7.45 24.23 10.56
CA ASN A 307 7.22 25.63 10.21
C ASN A 307 5.72 25.98 10.06
N ASP A 308 5.41 27.22 9.68
CA ASP A 308 4.01 27.67 9.51
C ASP A 308 3.24 26.87 8.45
N ASP A 309 3.91 26.44 7.38
CA ASP A 309 3.30 25.59 6.35
C ASP A 309 2.93 24.20 6.91
N PHE A 310 3.79 23.62 7.74
CA PHE A 310 3.50 22.37 8.46
C PHE A 310 2.22 22.49 9.27
N TYR A 311 2.10 23.51 10.13
CA TYR A 311 0.91 23.67 10.98
C TYR A 311 -0.36 23.96 10.18
N ARG A 312 -0.25 24.75 9.10
CA ARG A 312 -1.36 24.99 8.18
C ARG A 312 -1.87 23.69 7.56
N LYS A 313 -0.96 22.85 7.05
CA LYS A 313 -1.31 21.55 6.46
C LYS A 313 -1.87 20.58 7.50
N LEU A 314 -1.32 20.57 8.71
CA LEU A 314 -1.83 19.75 9.81
C LEU A 314 -3.26 20.16 10.19
N LYS A 315 -3.53 21.48 10.29
CA LYS A 315 -4.88 22.02 10.54
C LYS A 315 -5.89 21.58 9.47
N GLN A 316 -5.50 21.67 8.19
CA GLN A 316 -6.33 21.22 7.08
C GLN A 316 -6.61 19.72 7.13
N TRP A 317 -5.60 18.91 7.44
CA TRP A 317 -5.75 17.47 7.57
C TRP A 317 -6.68 17.08 8.72
N VAL A 318 -6.47 17.63 9.93
CA VAL A 318 -7.35 17.40 11.11
C VAL A 318 -8.80 17.78 10.79
N GLY A 319 -9.01 18.83 9.99
CA GLY A 319 -10.33 19.29 9.56
C GLY A 319 -10.92 18.56 8.36
N SER A 320 -10.24 17.56 7.79
CA SER A 320 -10.66 16.91 6.53
C SER A 320 -11.77 15.88 6.71
N ASN A 321 -12.58 15.71 5.65
CA ASN A 321 -13.65 14.70 5.60
C ASN A 321 -13.12 13.26 5.74
N ASP A 322 -11.87 13.01 5.39
CA ASP A 322 -11.29 11.67 5.51
C ASP A 322 -10.99 11.32 6.96
N VAL A 323 -10.49 12.27 7.75
CA VAL A 323 -10.29 12.09 9.19
C VAL A 323 -11.63 11.85 9.90
N SER A 324 -12.68 12.61 9.55
CA SER A 324 -14.00 12.44 10.16
C SER A 324 -14.68 11.09 9.87
N LYS A 325 -14.20 10.32 8.88
CA LYS A 325 -14.71 8.96 8.61
C LYS A 325 -14.17 7.92 9.59
N VAL A 326 -13.03 8.18 10.22
CA VAL A 326 -12.30 7.19 11.04
C VAL A 326 -12.00 7.67 12.45
N VAL A 327 -12.24 8.94 12.76
CA VAL A 327 -12.07 9.54 14.08
C VAL A 327 -13.36 10.21 14.50
N ASP A 328 -13.76 10.04 15.76
CA ASP A 328 -14.94 10.68 16.30
C ASP A 328 -14.79 12.21 16.41
N SER A 329 -15.93 12.89 16.38
CA SER A 329 -15.97 14.35 16.40
C SER A 329 -15.38 14.98 17.67
N ALA A 330 -15.42 14.28 18.81
CA ALA A 330 -14.92 14.79 20.08
C ALA A 330 -13.37 14.77 20.12
N GLN A 331 -12.76 13.70 19.62
CA GLN A 331 -11.32 13.59 19.46
C GLN A 331 -10.79 14.61 18.44
N ILE A 332 -11.49 14.82 17.32
CA ILE A 332 -11.16 15.88 16.36
C ILE A 332 -11.24 17.27 17.01
N GLY A 333 -12.28 17.54 17.80
CA GLY A 333 -12.43 18.79 18.55
C GLY A 333 -11.29 19.01 19.55
N THR A 334 -10.86 17.93 20.19
CA THR A 334 -9.69 17.93 21.09
C THR A 334 -8.42 18.29 20.32
N TRP A 335 -8.13 17.64 19.20
CA TRP A 335 -6.95 17.95 18.37
C TRP A 335 -6.94 19.39 17.86
N LYS A 336 -8.10 19.93 17.43
CA LYS A 336 -8.20 21.33 17.02
C LYS A 336 -7.85 22.29 18.15
N THR A 337 -8.32 22.00 19.37
CA THR A 337 -8.02 22.81 20.56
C THR A 337 -6.54 22.72 20.92
N GLN A 338 -5.96 21.53 20.92
CA GLN A 338 -4.54 21.30 21.21
C GLN A 338 -3.63 21.97 20.16
N LEU A 339 -4.00 21.90 18.88
CA LEU A 339 -3.29 22.57 17.80
C LEU A 339 -3.29 24.10 17.98
N GLN A 340 -4.44 24.68 18.34
CA GLN A 340 -4.52 26.11 18.63
C GLN A 340 -3.64 26.49 19.83
N GLN A 341 -3.68 25.71 20.92
CA GLN A 341 -2.82 25.93 22.08
C GLN A 341 -1.32 25.83 21.75
N MET A 342 -0.95 24.89 20.90
CA MET A 342 0.43 24.72 20.44
C MET A 342 0.91 25.91 19.60
N GLN A 343 0.02 26.55 18.83
CA GLN A 343 0.36 27.74 18.04
C GLN A 343 0.42 29.02 18.87
N ASP A 344 -0.48 29.16 19.85
CA ASP A 344 -0.60 30.39 20.65
C ASP A 344 0.36 30.44 21.84
N ASN A 345 0.88 29.29 22.29
CA ASN A 345 1.71 29.20 23.49
C ASN A 345 3.06 28.52 23.19
N TYR A 346 4.12 29.33 23.22
CA TYR A 346 5.49 28.87 22.96
C TYR A 346 5.99 27.84 23.99
N ILE A 347 5.55 27.93 25.26
CA ILE A 347 5.87 26.92 26.28
C ILE A 347 5.21 25.59 25.91
N THR A 348 3.94 25.60 25.52
CA THR A 348 3.24 24.38 25.08
C THR A 348 3.95 23.75 23.87
N LYS A 349 4.29 24.55 22.85
CA LYS A 349 5.04 24.10 21.67
C LYS A 349 6.37 23.43 22.05
N LEU A 350 7.08 23.98 23.03
CA LEU A 350 8.34 23.41 23.49
C LEU A 350 8.13 22.10 24.26
N TRP A 351 7.09 22.00 25.09
CA TRP A 351 6.73 20.75 25.78
C TRP A 351 6.27 19.64 24.81
N GLU A 352 5.66 19.97 23.67
CA GLU A 352 5.39 19.00 22.60
C GLU A 352 6.68 18.32 22.09
N SER A 353 7.81 19.03 22.14
CA SER A 353 9.09 18.50 21.65
C SER A 353 9.65 17.40 22.55
N THR A 354 9.11 17.23 23.77
CA THR A 354 9.45 16.09 24.64
C THR A 354 9.09 14.75 24.01
N LEU A 355 8.14 14.70 23.07
CA LEU A 355 7.88 13.50 22.29
C LEU A 355 9.13 13.05 21.52
N ILE A 356 9.89 13.96 20.93
CA ILE A 356 11.09 13.64 20.14
C ILE A 356 12.17 13.03 21.04
N LEU A 357 12.35 13.61 22.23
CA LEU A 357 13.21 13.05 23.28
C LEU A 357 12.80 11.61 23.62
N GLU A 358 11.50 11.37 23.82
CA GLU A 358 11.00 10.04 24.17
C GLU A 358 11.22 9.01 23.06
N LEU A 359 11.00 9.40 21.81
CA LEU A 359 11.24 8.54 20.65
C LEU A 359 12.73 8.20 20.53
N ALA A 360 13.63 9.17 20.76
CA ALA A 360 15.07 8.92 20.76
C ALA A 360 15.48 7.93 21.88
N LEU A 361 14.88 8.04 23.07
CA LEU A 361 15.10 7.08 24.16
C LEU A 361 14.58 5.68 23.84
N LYS A 362 13.40 5.57 23.20
CA LYS A 362 12.86 4.27 22.74
C LYS A 362 13.75 3.59 21.70
N ARG A 363 14.45 4.36 20.86
CA ARG A 363 15.46 3.86 19.91
C ARG A 363 16.82 3.56 20.54
N GLU A 364 16.97 3.73 21.85
CA GLU A 364 18.24 3.63 22.56
C GLU A 364 19.32 4.60 22.02
N ASN A 365 18.91 5.67 21.35
CA ASN A 365 19.81 6.72 20.85
C ASN A 365 20.01 7.79 21.95
N TYR A 366 20.72 7.40 23.00
CA TYR A 366 20.90 8.19 24.22
C TYR A 366 21.62 9.53 24.00
N THR A 367 22.56 9.59 23.06
CA THR A 367 23.25 10.84 22.71
C THR A 367 22.30 11.85 22.08
N THR A 368 21.48 11.41 21.11
CA THR A 368 20.46 12.28 20.50
C THR A 368 19.43 12.71 21.55
N ALA A 369 18.93 11.77 22.34
CA ALA A 369 18.01 12.08 23.43
C ALA A 369 18.59 13.14 24.39
N PHE A 370 19.84 12.98 24.82
CA PHE A 370 20.49 13.93 25.72
C PHE A 370 20.63 15.32 25.09
N ILE A 371 21.07 15.42 23.83
CA ILE A 371 21.17 16.72 23.14
C ILE A 371 19.81 17.39 23.01
N GLN A 372 18.77 16.64 22.62
CA GLN A 372 17.40 17.16 22.52
C GLN A 372 16.89 17.65 23.88
N PHE A 373 17.15 16.90 24.96
CA PHE A 373 16.85 17.34 26.32
C PHE A 373 17.53 18.68 26.67
N VAL A 374 18.83 18.82 26.38
CA VAL A 374 19.55 20.07 26.69
C VAL A 374 19.06 21.24 25.83
N GLN A 375 18.72 21.00 24.57
CA GLN A 375 18.13 22.02 23.70
C GLN A 375 16.77 22.50 24.23
N ILE A 376 15.92 21.59 24.71
CA ILE A 376 14.65 21.94 25.36
C ILE A 376 14.90 22.71 26.65
N LEU A 377 15.86 22.29 27.46
CA LEU A 377 16.26 22.96 28.69
C LEU A 377 16.72 24.41 28.44
N GLU A 378 17.60 24.60 27.45
CA GLU A 378 18.12 25.91 27.04
C GLU A 378 17.00 26.85 26.61
N GLN A 379 16.08 26.38 25.76
CA GLN A 379 14.95 27.18 25.32
C GLN A 379 13.98 27.51 26.48
N LEU A 380 13.72 26.57 27.40
CA LEU A 380 12.91 26.85 28.59
C LEU A 380 13.54 27.92 29.47
N LEU A 381 14.85 27.83 29.71
CA LEU A 381 15.59 28.83 30.47
C LEU A 381 15.49 30.20 29.80
N TYR A 382 15.66 30.26 28.48
CA TYR A 382 15.55 31.50 27.71
C TYR A 382 14.16 32.14 27.85
N ILE A 383 13.08 31.38 27.58
CA ILE A 383 11.71 31.89 27.70
C ILE A 383 11.43 32.40 29.12
N GLN A 384 11.81 31.62 30.14
CA GLN A 384 11.56 31.98 31.53
C GLN A 384 12.39 33.19 31.96
N SER A 385 13.61 33.36 31.43
CA SER A 385 14.42 34.53 31.68
C SER A 385 13.75 35.82 31.22
N ILE A 386 13.08 35.79 30.07
CA ILE A 386 12.31 36.92 29.55
C ILE A 386 11.05 37.11 30.39
N ALA A 387 10.25 36.05 30.57
CA ALA A 387 8.95 36.11 31.24
C ALA A 387 9.06 36.58 32.71
N GLN A 388 10.16 36.25 33.39
CA GLN A 388 10.41 36.59 34.79
C GLN A 388 11.48 37.67 34.96
N SER A 389 11.93 38.29 33.86
CA SER A 389 12.91 39.38 33.85
C SER A 389 14.19 39.06 34.65
N TRP A 390 14.76 37.88 34.43
CA TRP A 390 16.03 37.50 35.06
C TRP A 390 17.16 38.42 34.57
N ARG A 391 18.12 38.72 35.44
CA ARG A 391 19.30 39.51 35.07
C ARG A 391 20.27 38.66 34.25
N VAL A 392 20.15 38.74 32.92
CA VAL A 392 21.10 38.10 31.99
C VAL A 392 22.06 39.17 31.46
N THR A 393 23.36 38.87 31.41
CA THR A 393 24.38 39.84 31.01
C THR A 393 24.31 40.06 29.49
N GLN A 394 23.72 41.17 29.04
CA GLN A 394 23.53 41.49 27.62
C GLN A 394 24.81 42.00 26.95
N ARG A 395 25.91 41.23 26.98
CA ARG A 395 27.10 41.58 26.19
C ARG A 395 26.91 41.28 24.69
N ASN A 396 25.98 40.37 24.35
CA ASN A 396 25.55 40.03 23.00
C ASN A 396 24.00 40.06 22.94
N ASP A 397 23.41 40.24 21.75
CA ASP A 397 21.95 40.28 21.55
C ASP A 397 21.23 38.97 21.96
N GLU A 398 21.97 37.85 22.05
CA GLU A 398 21.46 36.54 22.48
C GLU A 398 22.30 35.96 23.65
N PRO A 399 21.67 35.52 24.75
CA PRO A 399 22.38 34.97 25.90
C PRO A 399 22.82 33.51 25.67
N SER A 400 24.03 33.19 26.12
CA SER A 400 24.55 31.82 26.11
C SER A 400 23.86 30.93 27.16
N LEU A 401 23.90 29.60 26.95
CA LEU A 401 23.44 28.63 27.95
C LEU A 401 24.08 28.85 29.33
N ASP A 402 25.34 29.28 29.41
CA ASP A 402 25.98 29.57 30.69
C ASP A 402 25.33 30.75 31.42
N GLU A 403 25.09 31.85 30.70
CA GLU A 403 24.46 33.05 31.23
C GLU A 403 23.01 32.76 31.66
N LEU A 404 22.29 31.93 30.90
CA LEU A 404 20.94 31.47 31.24
C LEU A 404 20.93 30.61 32.53
N ILE A 405 21.88 29.69 32.68
CA ILE A 405 22.02 28.87 33.90
C ILE A 405 22.36 29.74 35.11
N GLN A 406 23.30 30.69 34.96
CA GLN A 406 23.69 31.64 36.01
C GLN A 406 22.51 32.51 36.45
N ALA A 407 21.75 33.05 35.50
CA ALA A 407 20.57 33.86 35.75
C ALA A 407 19.49 33.07 36.50
N TRP A 408 19.21 31.82 36.09
CA TRP A 408 18.26 30.95 36.78
C TRP A 408 18.70 30.62 38.21
N CYS A 409 19.97 30.28 38.42
CA CYS A 409 20.50 29.99 39.75
C CYS A 409 20.40 31.21 40.68
N SER A 410 20.67 32.40 40.14
CA SER A 410 20.55 33.66 40.88
C SER A 410 19.09 33.95 41.25
N TYR A 411 18.17 33.80 40.29
CA TYR A 411 16.73 33.99 40.53
C TYR A 411 16.17 33.01 41.58
N LYS A 412 16.64 31.76 41.60
CA LYS A 412 16.26 30.75 42.59
C LYS A 412 17.05 30.83 43.91
N ASN A 413 17.97 31.78 44.05
CA ASN A 413 18.89 31.90 45.19
C ASN A 413 19.69 30.60 45.48
N PHE A 414 20.08 29.89 44.42
CA PHE A 414 20.93 28.71 44.53
C PHE A 414 22.40 29.13 44.63
N ASN A 415 23.06 28.76 45.73
CA ASN A 415 24.50 28.88 45.85
C ASN A 415 25.24 27.86 44.96
N ARG A 416 26.56 28.00 44.80
CA ARG A 416 27.38 27.10 43.98
C ARG A 416 27.38 25.65 44.47
N ASP A 417 27.11 25.44 45.74
CA ASP A 417 27.07 24.10 46.34
C ASP A 417 25.74 23.40 46.22
N ASN A 418 24.70 24.11 45.79
CA ASN A 418 23.36 23.56 45.58
C ASN A 418 23.40 22.45 44.53
N LYS A 419 22.88 21.27 44.87
CA LYS A 419 22.85 20.10 43.99
C LYS A 419 22.22 20.37 42.60
N ARG A 420 21.18 21.20 42.53
CA ARG A 420 20.52 21.58 41.26
C ARG A 420 21.44 22.42 40.37
N SER A 421 22.13 23.38 40.98
CA SER A 421 23.13 24.19 40.29
C SER A 421 24.23 23.27 39.73
N LYS A 422 24.82 22.41 40.58
CA LYS A 422 25.86 21.44 40.18
C LYS A 422 25.40 20.53 39.03
N LEU A 423 24.18 19.99 39.09
CA LEU A 423 23.60 19.14 38.05
C LEU A 423 23.49 19.85 36.71
N ILE A 424 22.90 21.06 36.66
CA ILE A 424 22.71 21.77 35.39
C ILE A 424 24.06 22.18 34.76
N TYR A 425 25.05 22.59 35.57
CA TYR A 425 26.40 22.81 35.07
C TYR A 425 27.06 21.52 34.55
N ALA A 426 26.85 20.38 35.19
CA ALA A 426 27.33 19.09 34.71
C ALA A 426 26.69 18.69 33.37
N ILE A 427 25.38 18.91 33.22
CA ILE A 427 24.63 18.73 31.96
C ILE A 427 25.25 19.57 30.85
N LYS A 428 25.42 20.88 31.08
CA LYS A 428 26.07 21.80 30.13
C LYS A 428 27.46 21.31 29.73
N LYS A 429 28.30 20.96 30.73
CA LYS A 429 29.67 20.48 30.47
C LYS A 429 29.67 19.22 29.60
N LYS A 430 28.76 18.28 29.86
CA LYS A 430 28.66 17.06 29.05
C LYS A 430 28.13 17.35 27.65
N ARG A 431 27.15 18.24 27.48
CA ARG A 431 26.67 18.70 26.16
C ARG A 431 27.79 19.32 25.34
N ASN A 432 28.61 20.16 25.96
CA ASN A 432 29.76 20.78 25.29
C ASN A 432 30.78 19.75 24.82
N LYS A 433 31.08 18.74 25.65
CA LYS A 433 31.95 17.62 25.26
C LYS A 433 31.37 16.81 24.08
N ILE A 434 30.08 16.51 24.12
CA ILE A 434 29.41 15.80 23.01
C ILE A 434 29.53 16.60 21.71
N ILE A 435 29.24 17.90 21.74
CA ILE A 435 29.18 18.73 20.54
C ILE A 435 30.56 19.14 20.01
N HIS A 436 31.49 19.50 20.90
CA HIS A 436 32.80 20.04 20.50
C HIS A 436 33.90 18.97 20.43
N GLU A 437 33.79 17.89 21.21
CA GLU A 437 34.80 16.83 21.26
C GLU A 437 34.30 15.52 20.62
N GLY A 438 33.05 15.46 20.14
CA GLY A 438 32.47 14.25 19.54
C GLY A 438 32.25 13.11 20.54
N GLU A 439 32.21 13.40 21.84
CA GLU A 439 31.90 12.38 22.85
C GLU A 439 30.46 11.84 22.68
N PHE A 440 30.22 10.61 23.11
CA PHE A 440 28.87 10.05 23.26
C PHE A 440 28.45 9.97 24.73
N ILE A 441 27.19 9.67 24.97
CA ILE A 441 26.67 9.33 26.30
C ILE A 441 25.79 8.09 26.22
N THR A 442 25.91 7.22 27.21
CA THR A 442 25.10 5.99 27.34
C THR A 442 24.03 6.17 28.39
N LEU A 443 23.07 5.24 28.45
CA LEU A 443 22.08 5.14 29.54
C LEU A 443 22.74 5.29 30.93
N LYS A 444 23.80 4.52 31.16
CA LYS A 444 24.58 4.53 32.41
C LYS A 444 25.29 5.86 32.64
N GLY A 445 25.83 6.46 31.57
CA GLY A 445 26.47 7.77 31.62
C GLY A 445 25.51 8.89 32.04
N ILE A 446 24.27 8.85 31.56
CA ILE A 446 23.22 9.80 31.98
C ILE A 446 22.90 9.58 33.47
N SER A 447 22.69 8.33 33.90
CA SER A 447 22.43 8.02 35.31
C SER A 447 23.54 8.49 36.24
N TYR A 448 24.81 8.26 35.89
CA TYR A 448 25.92 8.76 36.69
C TYR A 448 25.99 10.28 36.75
N LEU A 449 25.57 10.97 35.69
CA LEU A 449 25.50 12.43 35.70
C LEU A 449 24.54 12.93 36.80
N TRP A 450 23.41 12.25 37.03
CA TRP A 450 22.50 12.58 38.14
C TRP A 450 23.05 12.11 39.49
N ALA A 451 23.51 10.86 39.58
CA ALA A 451 23.99 10.26 40.84
C ALA A 451 25.19 11.02 41.43
N ASN A 452 26.14 11.45 40.58
CA ASN A 452 27.31 12.22 41.00
C ASN A 452 26.99 13.66 41.46
N ASN A 453 25.74 14.09 41.31
CA ASN A 453 25.24 15.40 41.76
C ASN A 453 24.16 15.24 42.85
N ASP A 454 24.19 14.15 43.63
CA ASP A 454 23.31 13.88 44.77
C ASP A 454 21.81 13.76 44.42
N PHE A 455 21.51 13.30 43.20
CA PHE A 455 20.15 12.92 42.81
C PHE A 455 19.96 11.40 42.88
N PRO A 456 18.86 10.92 43.48
CA PRO A 456 18.59 9.49 43.56
C PRO A 456 18.31 8.92 42.17
N VAL A 457 18.96 7.80 41.84
CA VAL A 457 18.75 7.05 40.60
C VAL A 457 18.34 5.63 40.95
N LYS A 458 17.24 5.15 40.36
CA LYS A 458 16.76 3.77 40.55
C LYS A 458 17.54 2.81 39.65
N MET A 459 17.88 1.63 40.19
CA MET A 459 18.58 0.55 39.48
C MET A 459 17.65 -0.67 39.29
N PRO A 460 17.73 -1.42 38.17
CA PRO A 460 18.56 -1.15 36.99
C PRO A 460 18.09 0.08 36.22
N GLU A 461 19.01 0.75 35.53
CA GLU A 461 18.67 1.88 34.67
C GLU A 461 17.75 1.42 33.51
N THR A 462 16.72 2.22 33.20
CA THR A 462 15.83 1.98 32.05
C THR A 462 15.59 3.29 31.29
N PRO A 463 15.22 3.24 30.00
CA PRO A 463 14.84 4.44 29.25
C PRO A 463 13.76 5.29 29.94
N THR A 464 12.80 4.63 30.62
CA THR A 464 11.75 5.30 31.40
C THR A 464 12.32 6.06 32.61
N ILE A 465 13.30 5.49 33.31
CA ILE A 465 13.96 6.16 34.44
C ILE A 465 14.71 7.40 33.91
N ILE A 466 15.47 7.27 32.83
CA ILE A 466 16.19 8.39 32.23
C ILE A 466 15.25 9.49 31.74
N LYS A 467 14.16 9.12 31.07
CA LYS A 467 13.09 10.05 30.69
C LYS A 467 12.61 10.85 31.90
N ASN A 468 12.29 10.17 33.01
CA ASN A 468 11.79 10.85 34.21
C ASN A 468 12.82 11.82 34.79
N LEU A 469 14.10 11.42 34.87
CA LEU A 469 15.18 12.30 35.32
C LEU A 469 15.29 13.59 34.48
N MET A 470 15.23 13.45 33.15
CA MET A 470 15.28 14.59 32.23
C MET A 470 14.03 15.47 32.36
N ILE A 471 12.83 14.87 32.34
CA ILE A 471 11.56 15.59 32.46
C ILE A 471 11.45 16.33 33.79
N ASP A 472 11.92 15.73 34.89
CA ASP A 472 11.87 16.37 36.21
C ASP A 472 12.75 17.61 36.26
N VAL A 473 13.92 17.61 35.61
CA VAL A 473 14.74 18.83 35.46
C VAL A 473 14.01 19.90 34.66
N LEU A 474 13.34 19.54 33.55
CA LEU A 474 12.57 20.50 32.76
C LEU A 474 11.42 21.13 33.58
N LYS A 475 10.75 20.34 34.43
CA LYS A 475 9.70 20.80 35.34
C LYS A 475 10.21 21.77 36.42
N GLU A 476 11.48 21.69 36.80
CA GLU A 476 12.07 22.66 37.74
C GLU A 476 12.24 24.07 37.11
N ILE A 477 12.34 24.15 35.78
CA ILE A 477 12.48 25.42 35.05
C ILE A 477 11.12 26.05 34.76
N SER A 478 10.16 25.25 34.29
CA SER A 478 8.84 25.73 33.86
C SER A 478 7.75 24.74 34.26
N THR A 479 6.58 25.27 34.63
CA THR A 479 5.37 24.45 34.81
C THR A 479 4.99 23.82 33.48
N PRO A 480 4.85 22.49 33.39
CA PRO A 480 4.41 21.84 32.17
C PRO A 480 2.91 22.12 31.92
N PRO A 481 2.46 22.18 30.65
CA PRO A 481 1.04 22.00 30.36
C PRO A 481 0.60 20.60 30.78
N ASN A 482 -0.71 20.32 30.72
CA ASN A 482 -1.18 18.95 30.93
C ASN A 482 -0.57 18.04 29.85
N LEU A 483 0.37 17.18 30.23
CA LEU A 483 1.13 16.32 29.31
C LEU A 483 0.24 15.31 28.57
N ASN A 484 -0.94 15.00 29.12
CA ASN A 484 -1.95 14.16 28.47
C ASN A 484 -2.73 14.91 27.38
N ASN A 485 -2.64 16.25 27.35
CA ASN A 485 -3.31 17.11 26.36
C ASN A 485 -2.34 17.60 25.26
N LEU A 486 -1.19 16.95 25.06
CA LEU A 486 -0.28 17.30 23.99
C LEU A 486 -0.74 16.70 22.65
N LEU A 487 -0.81 17.52 21.61
CA LEU A 487 -1.29 17.16 20.27
C LEU A 487 -0.45 16.07 19.66
N MET A 488 0.87 16.25 19.57
CA MET A 488 1.72 15.33 18.81
C MET A 488 1.77 13.96 19.48
N ARG A 489 1.70 13.95 20.82
CA ARG A 489 1.54 12.72 21.60
C ARG A 489 0.21 12.04 21.32
N SER A 490 -0.89 12.79 21.32
CA SER A 490 -2.22 12.26 21.04
C SER A 490 -2.32 11.67 19.63
N LEU A 491 -1.77 12.36 18.63
CA LEU A 491 -1.70 11.89 17.25
C LEU A 491 -0.84 10.62 17.12
N TYR A 492 0.32 10.59 17.76
CA TYR A 492 1.19 9.41 17.82
C TYR A 492 0.47 8.19 18.40
N GLN A 493 -0.19 8.36 19.55
CA GLN A 493 -0.93 7.30 20.24
C GLN A 493 -2.13 6.82 19.44
N TRP A 494 -2.88 7.73 18.84
CA TRP A 494 -4.00 7.39 17.98
C TRP A 494 -3.56 6.55 16.79
N GLY A 495 -2.45 6.91 16.13
CA GLY A 495 -1.94 6.14 14.99
C GLY A 495 -1.53 4.72 15.38
N LEU A 496 -0.91 4.55 16.56
CA LEU A 496 -0.54 3.25 17.08
C LEU A 496 -1.79 2.41 17.42
N GLN A 497 -2.74 2.99 18.15
CA GLN A 497 -4.00 2.32 18.50
C GLN A 497 -4.77 1.89 17.24
N TYR A 498 -4.84 2.76 16.23
CA TYR A 498 -5.51 2.46 14.97
C TYR A 498 -4.87 1.26 14.25
N LEU A 499 -3.53 1.15 14.27
CA LEU A 499 -2.80 0.02 13.71
C LEU A 499 -3.04 -1.28 14.50
N GLU A 500 -3.12 -1.19 15.82
CA GLU A 500 -3.39 -2.32 16.70
C GLU A 500 -4.82 -2.83 16.56
N ASP A 501 -5.81 -1.94 16.41
CA ASP A 501 -7.23 -2.27 16.32
C ASP A 501 -7.67 -2.81 14.95
N THR A 502 -6.90 -2.56 13.89
CA THR A 502 -7.22 -2.98 12.51
C THR A 502 -6.84 -4.45 12.21
N ILE A 503 -7.07 -5.35 13.19
CA ILE A 503 -6.85 -6.81 13.08
C ILE A 503 -7.87 -7.46 12.14
#